data_AF-A0A6M0G2E4-F1
#
_entry.id   AF-A0A6M0G2E4-F1
#
_cell.length_a   1.000
_cell.length_b   1.000
_cell.length_c   1.000
_cell.angle_alpha   90.00
_cell.angle_beta   90.00
_cell.angle_gamma   90.00
#
_symmetry.space_group_name_H-M   'P 1'
#
loop_
_entity.id
_entity.type
_entity.pdbx_description
1 polymer ?
#
loop_
_entity_poly.entity_id
_entity_poly.type
_entity_poly.pdbx_seq_one_letter_code
_entity_poly.pdbx_strand_id
1 'polypeptide(L)'
;MVIGDREFRSVELAYWLKTKKVYFAFRQKQDTHIRRKGKNYELLSELGLAPGTKFFYVGIDYTKKKGFGKFSLAGYWKRKYRGKLEKSGWYILTNLASFEEAIMAYKARSGIEAMFKDCKTGGYNLEGSLIFN
;
A
#
# COMPACT_ATOMS: atom_id res chain seq x y z
N MET A 1 -5.80 -12.17 2.70
CA MET A 1 -4.89 -11.01 2.73
C MET A 1 -5.60 -9.82 2.10
N VAL A 2 -5.42 -8.61 2.61
CA VAL A 2 -6.04 -7.39 2.06
C VAL A 2 -4.98 -6.54 1.36
N ILE A 3 -5.24 -6.10 0.13
CA ILE A 3 -4.35 -5.22 -0.64
C ILE A 3 -5.09 -3.91 -0.92
N GLY A 4 -4.41 -2.78 -0.74
CA GLY A 4 -4.99 -1.45 -0.96
C GLY A 4 -3.98 -0.51 -1.61
N ASP A 5 -4.43 0.30 -2.56
CA ASP A 5 -3.61 1.35 -3.20
C ASP A 5 -3.71 2.70 -2.44
N ARG A 6 -3.11 3.77 -2.98
CA ARG A 6 -2.83 5.10 -2.38
C ARG A 6 -3.99 5.80 -1.65
N GLU A 7 -5.22 5.35 -1.78
CA GLU A 7 -6.38 5.89 -1.06
C GLU A 7 -6.51 5.32 0.37
N PHE A 8 -5.89 4.17 0.63
CA PHE A 8 -5.94 3.50 1.94
C PHE A 8 -4.86 4.04 2.88
N ARG A 9 -5.16 5.18 3.51
CA ARG A 9 -4.32 5.85 4.53
C ARG A 9 -4.62 5.43 5.98
N SER A 10 -5.62 4.58 6.20
CA SER A 10 -6.12 4.33 7.56
C SER A 10 -5.21 3.36 8.33
N VAL A 11 -4.44 3.92 9.26
CA VAL A 11 -3.70 3.15 10.27
C VAL A 11 -4.69 2.41 11.18
N GLU A 12 -5.90 2.94 11.38
CA GLU A 12 -6.98 2.26 12.10
C GLU A 12 -7.33 0.91 11.45
N LEU A 13 -7.52 0.89 10.12
CA LEU A 13 -7.81 -0.35 9.39
C LEU A 13 -6.64 -1.34 9.47
N ALA A 14 -5.41 -0.87 9.29
CA ALA A 14 -4.21 -1.70 9.42
C ALA A 14 -4.12 -2.34 10.81
N TYR A 15 -4.43 -1.57 11.86
CA TYR A 15 -4.46 -2.07 13.22
C TYR A 15 -5.58 -3.09 13.43
N TRP A 16 -6.79 -2.80 12.96
CA TRP A 16 -7.92 -3.74 13.05
C TRP A 16 -7.64 -5.06 12.32
N LEU A 17 -7.07 -5.04 11.12
CA LEU A 17 -6.68 -6.25 10.40
C LEU A 17 -5.62 -7.05 11.16
N LYS A 18 -4.65 -6.36 11.76
CA LYS A 18 -3.63 -6.99 12.60
C LYS A 18 -4.25 -7.69 13.82
N THR A 19 -5.21 -7.08 14.52
CA THR A 19 -5.87 -7.73 15.67
C THR A 19 -6.68 -8.96 15.26
N LYS A 20 -7.21 -8.97 14.04
CA LYS A 20 -7.88 -10.14 13.44
C LYS A 20 -6.91 -11.17 12.84
N LYS A 21 -5.59 -10.99 12.99
CA LYS A 21 -4.54 -11.84 12.39
C LYS A 21 -4.64 -11.97 10.86
N VAL A 22 -5.16 -10.92 10.21
CA VAL A 22 -5.26 -10.86 8.74
C VAL A 22 -4.04 -10.14 8.19
N TYR A 23 -3.35 -10.77 7.23
CA TYR A 23 -2.24 -10.14 6.51
C TYR A 23 -2.72 -9.05 5.57
N PHE A 24 -1.94 -7.98 5.40
CA PHE A 24 -2.28 -6.89 4.48
C PHE A 24 -1.05 -6.21 3.87
N ALA A 25 -1.25 -5.52 2.75
CA ALA A 25 -0.25 -4.68 2.08
C ALA A 25 -0.89 -3.42 1.52
N PHE A 26 -0.61 -2.27 2.13
CA PHE A 26 -1.23 -0.99 1.77
C PHE A 26 -0.20 0.01 1.25
N ARG A 27 -0.38 0.49 0.01
CA ARG A 27 0.49 1.52 -0.55
C ARG A 27 0.20 2.87 0.09
N GLN A 28 1.26 3.49 0.61
CA GLN A 28 1.25 4.80 1.21
C GLN A 28 1.67 5.86 0.18
N LYS A 29 1.17 7.08 0.37
CA LYS A 29 1.63 8.26 -0.38
C LYS A 29 2.94 8.76 0.22
N GLN A 30 3.73 9.46 -0.58
CA GLN A 30 5.07 9.92 -0.18
C GLN A 30 5.03 10.98 0.93
N ASP A 31 3.89 11.65 1.09
CA ASP A 31 3.61 12.66 2.11
C ASP A 31 3.17 12.07 3.47
N THR A 32 3.12 10.74 3.60
CA THR A 32 2.84 10.08 4.89
C THR A 32 4.02 10.27 5.84
N HIS A 33 3.74 10.68 7.07
CA HIS A 33 4.74 10.77 8.14
C HIS A 33 4.88 9.43 8.85
N ILE A 34 6.12 9.02 9.11
CA ILE A 34 6.43 7.81 9.87
C ILE A 34 7.50 8.12 10.91
N ARG A 35 7.61 7.24 11.91
CA ARG A 35 8.70 7.29 12.88
C ARG A 35 9.37 5.93 13.00
N ARG A 36 10.69 5.93 12.79
CA ARG A 36 11.58 4.80 13.09
C ARG A 36 11.97 4.82 14.57
N LYS A 37 12.26 3.66 15.16
CA LYS A 37 12.69 3.55 16.56
C LYS A 37 13.88 4.48 16.83
N GLY A 38 13.77 5.34 17.84
CA GLY A 38 14.82 6.27 18.25
C GLY A 38 15.02 7.47 17.31
N LYS A 39 14.14 7.69 16.33
CA LYS A 39 14.19 8.86 15.43
C LYS A 39 12.96 9.75 15.61
N ASN A 40 13.06 10.97 15.09
CA ASN A 40 11.92 11.86 14.93
C ASN A 40 10.99 11.36 13.81
N TYR A 41 9.79 11.96 13.73
CA TYR A 41 8.93 11.75 12.58
C TYR A 41 9.55 12.38 11.34
N GLU A 42 9.48 11.67 10.22
CA GLU A 42 9.99 12.08 8.91
C GLU A 42 9.00 11.65 7.82
N LEU A 43 9.05 12.32 6.67
CA LEU A 43 8.21 11.96 5.53
C LEU A 43 8.75 10.70 4.85
N LEU A 44 7.86 9.91 4.26
CA LEU A 44 8.29 8.78 3.43
C LEU A 44 9.19 9.24 2.27
N SER A 45 8.91 10.40 1.66
CA SER A 45 9.74 11.01 0.61
C SER A 45 11.20 11.26 1.04
N GLU A 46 11.46 11.42 2.33
CA GLU A 46 12.80 11.71 2.88
C GLU A 46 13.63 10.43 3.10
N LEU A 47 13.02 9.25 2.93
CA LEU A 47 13.72 7.96 3.10
C LEU A 47 14.66 7.59 1.94
N GLY A 48 14.83 8.47 0.95
CA GLY A 48 15.79 8.27 -0.14
C GLY A 48 15.41 7.17 -1.13
N LEU A 49 14.11 6.86 -1.29
CA LEU A 49 13.69 5.90 -2.30
C LEU A 49 13.89 6.51 -3.70
N ALA A 50 14.66 5.83 -4.53
CA ALA A 50 15.03 6.24 -5.88
C ALA A 50 14.99 5.03 -6.82
N PRO A 51 14.90 5.21 -8.15
CA PRO A 51 14.87 4.10 -9.09
C PRO A 51 16.01 3.09 -8.88
N GLY A 52 15.67 1.83 -8.64
CA GLY A 52 16.61 0.74 -8.38
C GLY A 52 16.91 0.49 -6.90
N THR A 53 16.41 1.33 -5.98
CA THR A 53 16.61 1.13 -4.54
C THR A 53 15.46 0.36 -3.90
N LYS A 54 15.79 -0.34 -2.81
CA LYS A 54 14.85 -1.04 -1.96
C LYS A 54 15.28 -0.95 -0.49
N PHE A 55 14.32 -1.00 0.42
CA PHE A 55 14.58 -1.12 1.86
C PHE A 55 13.40 -1.79 2.57
N PHE A 56 13.65 -2.26 3.78
CA PHE A 56 12.63 -2.79 4.68
C PHE A 56 12.92 -2.37 6.11
N TYR A 57 11.92 -1.78 6.76
CA TYR A 57 12.00 -1.40 8.16
C TYR A 57 10.87 -2.06 8.95
N VAL A 58 11.18 -2.50 10.16
CA VAL A 58 10.21 -3.09 11.08
C VAL A 58 9.97 -2.15 12.26
N GLY A 59 8.80 -2.28 12.90
CA GLY A 59 8.52 -1.52 14.12
C GLY A 59 8.29 -0.03 13.89
N ILE A 60 7.71 0.32 12.73
CA ILE A 60 7.41 1.69 12.32
C ILE A 60 6.11 2.16 12.95
N ASP A 61 6.13 3.38 13.50
CA ASP A 61 4.91 4.11 13.88
C ASP A 61 4.45 4.96 12.69
N TYR A 62 3.17 4.86 12.33
CA TYR A 62 2.56 5.63 11.22
C TYR A 62 1.65 6.77 11.70
N THR A 63 1.50 6.92 13.02
CA THR A 63 0.69 7.96 13.63
C THR A 63 1.22 8.31 15.01
N LYS A 64 1.08 9.58 15.40
CA LYS A 64 1.38 10.06 16.75
C LYS A 64 0.36 9.55 17.78
N LYS A 65 -0.85 9.15 17.33
CA LYS A 65 -1.88 8.59 18.20
C LYS A 65 -1.40 7.27 18.79
N LYS A 66 -1.50 7.12 20.11
CA LYS A 66 -1.19 5.86 20.80
C LYS A 66 -2.28 4.82 20.49
N GLY A 67 -1.95 3.53 20.65
CA GLY A 67 -2.91 2.43 20.55
C GLY A 67 -3.01 1.73 19.19
N PHE A 68 -2.33 2.23 18.15
CA PHE A 68 -2.42 1.67 16.78
C PHE A 68 -1.35 0.63 16.43
N GLY A 69 -0.50 0.26 17.40
CA GLY A 69 0.58 -0.69 17.19
C GLY A 69 1.64 -0.23 16.18
N LYS A 70 2.59 -1.12 15.92
CA LYS A 70 3.68 -0.91 14.96
C LYS A 70 3.59 -1.90 13.81
N PHE A 71 4.08 -1.46 12.65
CA PHE A 71 4.02 -2.22 11.40
C PHE A 71 5.37 -2.22 10.68
N SER A 72 5.47 -3.00 9.61
CA SER A 72 6.60 -3.01 8.70
C SER A 72 6.37 -2.06 7.53
N LEU A 73 7.46 -1.48 7.03
CA LEU A 73 7.50 -0.61 5.86
C LEU A 73 8.43 -1.21 4.80
N ALA A 74 7.90 -1.54 3.63
CA ALA A 74 8.71 -1.87 2.46
C ALA A 74 8.80 -0.68 1.50
N GLY A 75 10.02 -0.29 1.13
CA GLY A 75 10.28 0.69 0.07
C GLY A 75 10.83 -0.01 -1.16
N TYR A 76 10.23 0.19 -2.33
CA TYR A 76 10.70 -0.41 -3.58
C TYR A 76 10.47 0.51 -4.77
N TRP A 77 11.51 0.76 -5.56
CA TRP A 77 11.37 1.41 -6.85
C TRP A 77 12.10 0.60 -7.91
N LYS A 78 11.34 0.05 -8.87
CA LYS A 78 11.93 -0.69 -9.99
C LYS A 78 12.91 0.20 -10.79
N ARG A 79 14.08 -0.34 -11.10
CA ARG A 79 15.09 0.32 -11.95
C ARG A 79 14.56 0.55 -13.36
N LYS A 80 14.98 1.65 -13.99
CA LYS A 80 14.67 1.96 -15.39
C LYS A 80 15.30 0.92 -16.33
N TYR A 81 14.48 0.32 -17.18
CA TYR A 81 14.91 -0.40 -18.39
C TYR A 81 13.90 -0.11 -19.50
N ARG A 82 14.40 0.32 -20.68
CA ARG A 82 13.62 0.48 -21.93
C ARG A 82 12.32 1.30 -21.80
N GLY A 83 12.37 2.46 -21.14
CA GLY A 83 11.35 3.52 -21.26
C GLY A 83 10.02 3.35 -20.50
N LYS A 84 9.69 2.18 -19.94
CA LYS A 84 8.47 2.01 -19.11
C LYS A 84 8.77 2.29 -17.63
N LEU A 85 8.35 3.47 -17.14
CA LEU A 85 8.54 3.88 -15.75
C LEU A 85 7.21 3.84 -14.96
N GLU A 86 7.22 3.22 -13.78
CA GLU A 86 6.26 3.54 -12.73
C GLU A 86 6.58 4.94 -12.18
N LYS A 87 5.65 5.89 -12.35
CA LYS A 87 5.86 7.33 -12.08
C LYS A 87 6.37 7.61 -10.66
N SER A 88 6.18 6.70 -9.71
CA SER A 88 6.69 6.81 -8.34
C SER A 88 7.02 5.46 -7.72
N GLY A 89 8.00 5.44 -6.82
CA GLY A 89 8.31 4.29 -5.98
C GLY A 89 7.13 3.89 -5.07
N TRP A 90 7.18 2.66 -4.57
CA TRP A 90 6.19 2.09 -3.68
C TRP A 90 6.69 2.14 -2.24
N TYR A 91 5.83 2.64 -1.36
CA TYR A 91 5.98 2.52 0.08
C TYR A 91 4.80 1.69 0.60
N ILE A 92 5.06 0.54 1.20
CA ILE A 92 4.04 -0.43 1.58
C ILE A 92 4.01 -0.58 3.10
N LEU A 93 2.89 -0.21 3.72
CA LEU A 93 2.57 -0.50 5.11
C LEU A 93 2.04 -1.94 5.18
N THR A 94 2.63 -2.78 6.03
CA THR A 94 2.28 -4.20 6.11
C THR A 94 2.56 -4.81 7.48
N ASN A 95 1.89 -5.92 7.80
CA ASN A 95 2.23 -6.82 8.91
C ASN A 95 2.97 -8.09 8.45
N LEU A 96 3.42 -8.15 7.19
CA LEU A 96 4.30 -9.21 6.68
C LEU A 96 5.72 -9.08 7.26
N ALA A 97 6.43 -10.21 7.29
CA ALA A 97 7.70 -10.34 8.02
C ALA A 97 8.91 -9.99 7.17
N SER A 98 8.78 -10.02 5.84
CA SER A 98 9.88 -9.78 4.91
C SER A 98 9.54 -8.80 3.79
N PHE A 99 10.60 -8.23 3.20
CA PHE A 99 10.50 -7.38 2.01
C PHE A 99 9.87 -8.15 0.83
N GLU A 100 10.35 -9.37 0.60
CA GLU A 100 9.93 -10.23 -0.50
C GLU A 100 8.44 -10.52 -0.42
N GLU A 101 7.93 -10.94 0.73
CA GLU A 101 6.50 -11.14 0.97
C GLU A 101 5.70 -9.88 0.67
N ALA A 102 6.12 -8.73 1.21
CA ALA A 102 5.41 -7.46 1.06
C ALA A 102 5.29 -7.02 -0.41
N ILE A 103 6.37 -7.13 -1.17
CA ILE A 103 6.40 -6.75 -2.59
C ILE A 103 5.69 -7.77 -3.47
N MET A 104 5.82 -9.08 -3.19
CA MET A 104 5.08 -10.11 -3.92
C MET A 104 3.57 -9.95 -3.71
N ALA A 105 3.14 -9.76 -2.46
CA ALA A 105 1.75 -9.48 -2.11
C ALA A 105 1.21 -8.27 -2.87
N TYR A 106 1.94 -7.15 -2.85
CA TYR A 106 1.46 -5.93 -3.51
C TYR A 106 1.44 -6.03 -5.04
N LYS A 107 2.41 -6.73 -5.66
CA LYS A 107 2.43 -6.97 -7.11
C LYS A 107 1.19 -7.72 -7.61
N ALA A 108 0.59 -8.57 -6.77
CA ALA A 108 -0.62 -9.29 -7.12
C ALA A 108 -1.84 -8.37 -7.35
N ARG A 109 -1.80 -7.07 -6.96
CA ARG A 109 -2.92 -6.14 -7.20
C ARG A 109 -3.30 -6.02 -8.67
N SER A 110 -2.34 -6.14 -9.59
CA SER A 110 -2.63 -5.98 -11.02
C SER A 110 -3.55 -7.08 -11.55
N GLY A 111 -3.47 -8.29 -10.98
CA GLY A 111 -4.42 -9.36 -11.30
C GLY A 111 -5.82 -9.04 -10.78
N ILE A 112 -5.92 -8.44 -9.58
CA ILE A 112 -7.18 -7.99 -8.98
C ILE A 112 -7.81 -6.86 -9.81
N GLU A 113 -7.02 -5.89 -10.28
CA GLU A 113 -7.50 -4.81 -11.15
C GLU A 113 -8.01 -5.32 -12.50
N ALA A 114 -7.35 -6.31 -13.09
CA ALA A 114 -7.84 -6.97 -14.31
C ALA A 114 -9.19 -7.63 -14.05
N MET A 115 -9.33 -8.38 -12.95
CA MET A 115 -10.61 -8.99 -12.56
C MET A 115 -11.71 -7.94 -12.31
N PHE A 116 -11.41 -6.84 -11.61
CA PHE A 116 -12.38 -5.76 -11.40
C PHE A 116 -12.73 -5.01 -12.69
N LYS A 117 -11.78 -4.85 -13.60
CA LYS A 117 -12.01 -4.24 -14.91
C LYS A 117 -12.89 -5.16 -15.77
N ASP A 118 -12.59 -6.45 -15.79
CA ASP A 118 -13.37 -7.47 -16.49
C ASP A 118 -14.81 -7.54 -15.94
N CYS A 119 -14.99 -7.45 -14.62
CA CYS A 119 -16.32 -7.33 -14.01
C CYS A 119 -17.07 -6.03 -14.40
N LYS A 120 -16.36 -4.95 -14.75
CA LYS A 120 -16.98 -3.70 -15.23
C LYS A 120 -17.31 -3.74 -16.73
N THR A 121 -16.50 -4.42 -17.55
CA THR A 121 -16.80 -4.66 -18.98
C THR A 121 -17.78 -5.82 -19.20
N GLY A 122 -18.01 -6.66 -18.19
CA GLY A 122 -18.93 -7.81 -18.21
C GLY A 122 -20.40 -7.51 -17.87
N GLY A 123 -20.80 -6.24 -17.79
CA GLY A 123 -22.20 -5.84 -17.68
C GLY A 123 -22.62 -5.40 -16.28
N TYR A 124 -22.66 -4.08 -16.09
CA TYR A 124 -23.75 -3.40 -15.39
C TYR A 124 -23.90 -2.03 -16.03
N ASN A 125 -24.68 -1.99 -17.12
CA ASN A 125 -25.36 -0.76 -17.51
C ASN A 125 -26.35 -0.44 -16.38
N LEU A 126 -25.93 0.40 -15.44
CA LEU A 126 -26.85 1.05 -14.49
C LEU A 126 -27.60 2.23 -15.14
N GLU A 127 -27.43 2.47 -16.44
CA GLU A 127 -28.25 3.42 -17.21
C GLU A 127 -29.54 2.79 -17.73
N GLY A 128 -30.28 2.16 -16.82
CA GLY A 128 -31.54 1.49 -17.10
C GLY A 128 -32.53 1.63 -15.96
N SER A 129 -32.49 2.73 -15.20
CA SER A 129 -33.68 3.15 -14.45
C SER A 129 -34.69 3.65 -15.47
N LEU A 130 -35.45 2.71 -16.05
CA LEU A 130 -36.70 3.00 -16.73
C LEU A 130 -37.63 3.63 -15.71
N ILE A 131 -37.64 4.96 -15.70
CA ILE A 131 -38.75 5.74 -15.18
C ILE A 131 -39.81 5.67 -16.28
N PHE A 132 -40.74 4.74 -16.17
CA PHE A 132 -42.00 4.80 -16.90
C PHE A 132 -43.15 4.40 -15.97
N ASN A 133 -43.94 5.43 -15.65
CA ASN A 133 -45.28 5.48 -15.04
C ASN A 133 -45.57 4.69 -13.77
#